data_AF-A0A7C5MW49-F1
#
_entry.id   AF-A0A7C5MW49-F1
#
_cell.length_a   1.000
_cell.length_b   1.000
_cell.length_c   1.000
_cell.angle_alpha   90.00
_cell.angle_beta   90.00
_cell.angle_gamma   90.00
#
_symmetry.space_group_name_H-M   'P 1'
#
loop_
_entity.id
_entity.type
_entity.pdbx_description
1 polymer ?
#
loop_
_entity_poly.entity_id
_entity_poly.type
_entity_poly.pdbx_seq_one_letter_code
_entity_poly.pdbx_strand_id
1 'polypeptide(L)'
;MARTDSIISRLPGFYQSEDQQSMLYRLVSVFGAQADLAEEDLIQVMRSHWVNRANNEGSKGFDTAEKGDLDRIFALYVEALGGTSLLRQQGRREGPDGLIDDKLYRERIKGLIRVLRDGASTKAGIVAIVAANLGIVGDSDEAVAARQMIRVEEFLPQQAPTQTFQLALFQEFLVENPNYVQVTPQVGIRVKPGLPTGLVNPTLKNLQTGEFSRYNGTLQAGEELVFLTDGTALLDGLPVPLTGPSPQLNPGTSQLRIEAGMGMPAGRFDADRWDYARFDVAQVVVPGTFNQSYFDEAIFTDGSPIITVNIAMVSYTPGTFMVRIPWDIAGYTEQLDTLPDKPREQIRFIVNKVKAAGTFGVITYEKYFSEEHEHAAALTLADTMPMENHVHEELDFMVETVTTPYPGGLNHAMNDALVLNGMFDKTTFDSLNTFA
;
A
#
# COMPACT_ATOMS: atom_id res chain seq x y z
N MET A 1 -36.03 52.14 -13.37
CA MET A 1 -36.19 53.57 -13.06
C MET A 1 -34.84 54.04 -12.53
N ALA A 2 -34.27 55.11 -13.07
CA ALA A 2 -32.98 55.59 -12.59
C ALA A 2 -33.12 56.04 -11.13
N ARG A 3 -32.10 55.82 -10.30
CA ARG A 3 -32.13 56.15 -8.86
C ARG A 3 -32.43 57.64 -8.64
N THR A 4 -31.95 58.49 -9.55
CA THR A 4 -32.31 59.90 -9.72
C THR A 4 -33.83 60.13 -9.77
N ASP A 5 -34.57 59.38 -10.59
CA ASP A 5 -36.02 59.54 -10.72
C ASP A 5 -36.75 59.11 -9.44
N SER A 6 -36.23 58.10 -8.73
CA SER A 6 -36.79 57.67 -7.43
C SER A 6 -36.56 58.67 -6.30
N ILE A 7 -35.43 59.40 -6.34
CA ILE A 7 -35.15 60.48 -5.38
C ILE A 7 -36.04 61.69 -5.70
N ILE A 8 -36.14 62.06 -6.98
CA ILE A 8 -36.96 63.17 -7.46
C ILE A 8 -38.44 62.95 -7.18
N SER A 9 -38.94 61.72 -7.35
CA SER A 9 -40.35 61.39 -7.08
C SER A 9 -40.74 61.49 -5.60
N ARG A 10 -39.76 61.61 -4.68
CA ARG A 10 -39.98 61.82 -3.25
C ARG A 10 -39.92 63.29 -2.86
N LEU A 11 -39.50 64.17 -3.76
CA LEU A 11 -39.48 65.61 -3.53
C LEU A 11 -40.87 66.21 -3.79
N PRO A 12 -41.32 67.19 -2.98
CA PRO A 12 -42.56 67.90 -3.25
C PRO A 12 -42.56 68.60 -4.63
N GLY A 13 -43.69 68.56 -5.33
CA GLY A 13 -43.81 69.08 -6.71
C GLY A 13 -43.54 70.59 -6.89
N PHE A 14 -43.49 71.38 -5.81
CA PHE A 14 -43.17 72.81 -5.89
C PHE A 14 -41.71 73.09 -6.29
N TYR A 15 -40.82 72.10 -6.19
CA TYR A 15 -39.42 72.24 -6.59
C TYR A 15 -39.19 72.13 -8.11
N GLN A 16 -40.24 71.85 -8.90
CA GLN A 16 -40.13 71.60 -10.35
C GLN A 16 -39.03 70.59 -10.70
N SER A 17 -38.81 69.62 -9.81
CA SER A 17 -37.71 68.66 -9.87
C SER A 17 -37.83 67.67 -11.02
N GLU A 18 -38.94 67.67 -11.75
CA GLU A 18 -39.19 66.83 -12.93
C GLU A 18 -38.57 67.40 -14.22
N ASP A 19 -38.21 68.69 -14.25
CA ASP A 19 -37.50 69.29 -15.39
C ASP A 19 -36.02 68.87 -15.40
N GLN A 20 -35.63 68.09 -16.40
CA GLN A 20 -34.26 67.60 -16.60
C GLN A 20 -33.24 68.73 -16.82
N GLN A 21 -33.68 69.92 -17.20
CA GLN A 21 -32.81 71.09 -17.32
C GLN A 21 -32.66 71.87 -16.02
N SER A 22 -33.48 71.59 -15.01
CA SER A 22 -33.39 72.27 -13.72
C SER A 22 -32.06 71.98 -13.01
N MET A 23 -31.51 73.00 -12.33
CA MET A 23 -30.30 72.85 -11.54
C MET A 23 -30.46 71.77 -10.45
N LEU A 24 -31.67 71.64 -9.89
CA LEU A 24 -32.00 70.64 -8.90
C LEU A 24 -31.97 69.21 -9.48
N TYR A 25 -32.57 68.98 -10.66
CA TYR A 25 -32.49 67.68 -11.34
C TYR A 25 -31.04 67.31 -11.62
N ARG A 26 -30.23 68.23 -12.15
CA ARG A 26 -28.80 68.00 -12.43
C ARG A 26 -28.02 67.68 -11.16
N LEU A 27 -28.25 68.41 -10.07
CA LEU A 27 -27.63 68.13 -8.77
C LEU A 27 -28.00 66.73 -8.28
N VAL A 28 -29.30 66.39 -8.26
CA VAL A 28 -29.79 65.08 -7.83
C VAL A 28 -29.27 63.97 -8.74
N SER A 29 -29.07 64.23 -10.04
CA SER A 29 -28.54 63.25 -10.98
C SER A 29 -27.08 62.87 -10.68
N VAL A 30 -26.25 63.82 -10.23
CA VAL A 30 -24.88 63.53 -9.79
C VAL A 30 -24.90 62.66 -8.53
N PHE A 31 -25.76 62.99 -7.56
CA PHE A 31 -25.94 62.15 -6.36
C PHE A 31 -26.49 60.77 -6.69
N GLY A 32 -27.46 60.67 -7.60
CA GLY A 32 -28.01 59.40 -8.07
C GLY A 32 -26.95 58.52 -8.70
N ALA A 33 -26.13 59.08 -9.60
CA ALA A 33 -25.02 58.37 -10.22
C ALA A 33 -23.96 57.91 -9.20
N GLN A 34 -23.58 58.76 -8.24
CA GLN A 34 -22.66 58.36 -7.16
C GLN A 34 -23.25 57.28 -6.25
N ALA A 35 -24.56 57.33 -5.98
CA ALA A 35 -25.24 56.30 -5.20
C ALA A 35 -25.39 54.98 -5.95
N ASP A 36 -25.49 55.01 -7.29
CA ASP A 36 -25.46 53.81 -8.13
C ASP A 36 -24.06 53.18 -8.11
N LEU A 37 -23.00 53.98 -8.28
CA LEU A 37 -21.60 53.50 -8.17
C LEU A 37 -21.32 52.90 -6.78
N ALA A 38 -21.72 53.59 -5.71
CA ALA A 38 -21.51 53.10 -4.34
C ALA A 38 -22.27 51.80 -4.05
N GLU A 39 -23.45 51.60 -4.66
CA GLU A 39 -24.17 50.33 -4.55
C GLU A 39 -23.46 49.21 -5.33
N GLU A 40 -22.98 49.50 -6.54
CA GLU A 40 -22.24 48.52 -7.34
C GLU A 40 -20.96 48.06 -6.61
N ASP A 41 -20.21 49.01 -6.03
CA ASP A 41 -19.06 48.73 -5.18
C ASP A 41 -19.44 47.87 -3.97
N LEU A 42 -20.53 48.22 -3.27
CA LEU A 42 -21.00 47.44 -2.13
C LEU A 42 -21.40 46.02 -2.53
N ILE A 43 -22.10 45.86 -3.66
CA ILE A 43 -22.48 44.55 -4.19
C ILE A 43 -21.24 43.74 -4.55
N GLN A 44 -20.21 44.37 -5.13
CA GLN A 44 -18.95 43.72 -5.45
C GLN A 44 -18.24 43.23 -4.18
N VAL A 45 -18.15 44.07 -3.15
CA VAL A 45 -17.59 43.70 -1.84
C VAL A 45 -18.41 42.57 -1.20
N MET A 46 -19.74 42.63 -1.25
CA MET A 46 -20.56 41.55 -0.71
C MET A 46 -20.33 40.23 -1.47
N ARG A 47 -20.13 40.28 -2.79
CA ARG A 47 -19.87 39.10 -3.63
C ARG A 47 -18.48 38.51 -3.43
N SER A 48 -17.47 39.34 -3.14
CA SER A 48 -16.07 38.92 -2.97
C SER A 48 -15.86 37.97 -1.80
N HIS A 49 -16.80 37.90 -0.86
CA HIS A 49 -16.74 37.01 0.31
C HIS A 49 -17.29 35.61 0.03
N TRP A 50 -17.93 35.37 -1.12
CA TRP A 50 -18.54 34.09 -1.42
C TRP A 50 -17.74 33.35 -2.49
N VAL A 51 -17.33 32.11 -2.18
CA VAL A 51 -16.66 31.21 -3.14
C VAL A 51 -17.48 30.99 -4.41
N ASN A 52 -18.78 31.31 -4.49
CA ASN A 52 -19.57 31.23 -5.73
C ASN A 52 -19.55 32.50 -6.60
N ARG A 53 -19.20 33.66 -6.02
CA ARG A 53 -19.36 34.97 -6.65
C ARG A 53 -18.09 35.80 -6.69
N ALA A 54 -17.12 35.51 -5.83
CA ALA A 54 -15.79 36.13 -5.86
C ALA A 54 -15.14 35.95 -7.23
N ASN A 55 -14.50 37.00 -7.75
CA ASN A 55 -13.75 36.97 -8.99
C ASN A 55 -12.24 36.90 -8.68
N ASN A 56 -11.43 36.59 -9.69
CA ASN A 56 -9.98 36.68 -9.58
C ASN A 56 -9.40 37.61 -10.66
N GLU A 57 -10.20 38.57 -11.11
CA GLU A 57 -9.81 39.50 -12.15
C GLU A 57 -8.64 40.37 -11.70
N GLY A 58 -7.63 40.53 -12.56
CA GLY A 58 -6.39 41.21 -12.22
C GLY A 58 -5.45 40.44 -11.29
N SER A 59 -5.80 39.22 -10.86
CA SER A 59 -4.87 38.39 -10.10
C SER A 59 -3.74 37.87 -10.97
N LYS A 60 -2.50 37.99 -10.47
CA LYS A 60 -1.32 37.35 -11.06
C LYS A 60 -1.03 35.97 -10.45
N GLY A 61 -1.92 35.48 -9.59
CA GLY A 61 -1.85 34.17 -8.95
C GLY A 61 -1.61 34.26 -7.44
N PHE A 62 -1.86 33.13 -6.77
CA PHE A 62 -1.93 33.05 -5.31
C PHE A 62 -0.66 33.48 -4.57
N ASP A 63 0.52 33.20 -5.13
CA ASP A 63 1.83 33.47 -4.53
C ASP A 63 2.33 34.90 -4.78
N THR A 64 1.54 35.73 -5.49
CA THR A 64 1.88 37.12 -5.79
C THR A 64 1.29 38.10 -4.79
N ALA A 65 1.79 39.34 -4.78
CA ALA A 65 1.19 40.43 -3.99
C ALA A 65 -0.17 40.87 -4.54
N GLU A 66 -0.40 40.69 -5.84
CA GLU A 66 -1.63 41.06 -6.54
C GLU A 66 -2.64 39.89 -6.50
N LYS A 67 -3.24 39.68 -5.32
CA LYS A 67 -4.24 38.64 -5.09
C LYS A 67 -5.64 39.16 -5.38
N GLY A 68 -6.40 38.43 -6.20
CA GLY A 68 -7.83 38.65 -6.35
C GLY A 68 -8.64 38.03 -5.22
N ASP A 69 -9.96 38.14 -5.27
CA ASP A 69 -10.83 37.78 -4.14
C ASP A 69 -10.83 36.28 -3.85
N LEU A 70 -10.79 35.45 -4.90
CA LEU A 70 -10.69 33.98 -4.73
C LEU A 70 -9.39 33.56 -4.05
N ASP A 71 -8.26 34.17 -4.41
CA ASP A 71 -6.97 33.89 -3.77
C ASP A 71 -6.98 34.29 -2.29
N ARG A 72 -7.62 35.42 -1.96
CA ARG A 72 -7.76 35.89 -0.57
C ARG A 72 -8.62 34.94 0.27
N ILE A 73 -9.74 34.47 -0.28
CA ILE A 73 -10.57 33.45 0.40
C ILE A 73 -9.75 32.18 0.59
N PHE A 74 -9.06 31.71 -0.45
CA PHE A 74 -8.29 30.48 -0.37
C PHE A 74 -7.13 30.56 0.62
N ALA A 75 -6.52 31.73 0.79
CA ALA A 75 -5.42 31.94 1.74
C ALA A 75 -5.82 31.58 3.17
N LEU A 76 -7.05 31.92 3.57
CA LEU A 76 -7.58 31.56 4.89
C LEU A 76 -7.65 30.03 5.10
N TYR A 77 -7.96 29.27 4.04
CA TYR A 77 -8.03 27.81 4.11
C TYR A 77 -6.64 27.17 4.14
N VAL A 78 -5.71 27.64 3.29
CA VAL A 78 -4.34 27.12 3.23
C VAL A 78 -3.59 27.40 4.53
N GLU A 79 -3.76 28.58 5.12
CA GLU A 79 -3.12 28.93 6.40
C GLU A 79 -3.55 27.99 7.53
N ALA A 80 -4.86 27.70 7.63
CA ALA A 80 -5.39 26.81 8.64
C ALA A 80 -4.93 25.35 8.44
N LEU A 81 -5.02 24.82 7.22
CA LEU A 81 -5.01 23.37 6.97
C LEU A 81 -3.76 22.87 6.25
N GLY A 82 -2.95 23.77 5.69
CA GLY A 82 -1.97 23.42 4.67
C GLY A 82 -2.63 23.25 3.29
N GLY A 83 -1.82 23.33 2.25
CA GLY A 83 -2.28 23.18 0.87
C GLY A 83 -1.13 23.25 -0.11
N THR A 84 -1.15 22.33 -1.07
CA THR A 84 -0.13 22.20 -2.12
C THR A 84 -0.32 23.24 -3.21
N SER A 85 0.73 23.48 -4.00
CA SER A 85 0.69 24.33 -5.19
C SER A 85 -0.40 23.93 -6.19
N LEU A 86 -0.77 22.65 -6.23
CA LEU A 86 -1.85 22.14 -7.09
C LEU A 86 -3.24 22.69 -6.73
N LEU A 87 -3.45 23.08 -5.48
CA LEU A 87 -4.69 23.70 -5.07
C LEU A 87 -4.71 25.21 -5.39
N ARG A 88 -3.55 25.83 -5.67
CA ARG A 88 -3.43 27.26 -5.97
C ARG A 88 -3.68 27.54 -7.44
N GLN A 89 -4.24 28.71 -7.75
CA GLN A 89 -4.26 29.20 -9.13
C GLN A 89 -2.90 29.83 -9.44
N GLN A 90 -2.20 29.27 -10.43
CA GLN A 90 -0.97 29.82 -10.98
C GLN A 90 -1.24 30.33 -12.39
N GLY A 91 -0.77 31.54 -12.70
CA GLY A 91 -0.79 32.07 -14.07
C GLY A 91 -2.19 32.17 -14.69
N ARG A 92 -3.13 32.80 -13.98
CA ARG A 92 -4.47 33.09 -14.51
C ARG A 92 -4.35 33.82 -15.85
N ARG A 93 -5.02 33.31 -16.89
CA ARG A 93 -5.07 33.97 -18.20
C ARG A 93 -6.02 35.16 -18.18
N GLU A 94 -5.78 36.14 -19.05
CA GLU A 94 -6.65 37.30 -19.18
C GLU A 94 -7.89 36.98 -20.05
N GLY A 95 -8.95 37.80 -19.89
CA GLY A 95 -10.14 37.70 -20.73
C GLY A 95 -11.01 36.45 -20.48
N PRO A 96 -11.68 35.92 -21.52
CA PRO A 96 -12.59 34.77 -21.40
C PRO A 96 -11.94 33.50 -20.87
N ASP A 97 -10.67 33.26 -21.18
CA ASP A 97 -9.92 32.10 -20.71
C ASP A 97 -9.70 32.13 -19.19
N GLY A 98 -9.51 33.32 -18.62
CA GLY A 98 -9.43 33.50 -17.18
C GLY A 98 -10.70 33.08 -16.44
N LEU A 99 -11.87 33.19 -17.07
CA LEU A 99 -13.13 32.73 -16.47
C LEU A 99 -13.20 31.19 -16.38
N ILE A 100 -12.57 30.49 -17.33
CA ILE A 100 -12.44 29.02 -17.30
C ILE A 100 -11.51 28.62 -16.16
N ASP A 101 -10.36 29.30 -16.04
CA ASP A 101 -9.40 29.08 -14.96
C ASP A 101 -10.04 29.32 -13.58
N ASP A 102 -10.81 30.41 -13.44
CA ASP A 102 -11.52 30.76 -12.22
C ASP A 102 -12.61 29.72 -11.86
N LYS A 103 -13.27 29.13 -12.86
CA LYS A 103 -14.26 28.07 -12.64
C LYS A 103 -13.60 26.82 -12.06
N LEU A 104 -12.49 26.38 -12.66
CA LEU A 104 -11.74 25.22 -12.17
C LEU A 104 -11.19 25.48 -10.76
N TYR A 105 -10.61 26.66 -10.53
CA TYR A 105 -10.11 27.04 -9.21
C TYR A 105 -11.21 27.02 -8.15
N ARG A 106 -12.40 27.53 -8.50
CA ARG A 106 -13.58 27.48 -7.63
C ARG A 106 -14.02 26.05 -7.31
N GLU A 107 -13.93 25.14 -8.26
CA GLU A 107 -14.21 23.71 -8.06
C GLU A 107 -13.19 23.08 -7.10
N ARG A 108 -11.90 23.44 -7.20
CA ARG A 108 -10.85 23.04 -6.23
C ARG A 108 -11.17 23.48 -4.81
N ILE A 109 -11.48 24.77 -4.62
CA ILE A 109 -11.84 25.33 -3.31
C ILE A 109 -13.09 24.64 -2.74
N LYS A 110 -14.14 24.47 -3.55
CA LYS A 110 -15.37 23.79 -3.13
C LYS A 110 -15.13 22.33 -2.76
N GLY A 111 -14.30 21.63 -3.53
CA GLY A 111 -13.90 20.25 -3.25
C GLY A 111 -13.27 20.17 -1.87
N LEU A 112 -12.27 21.01 -1.61
CA LEU A 112 -11.61 21.07 -0.30
C LEU A 112 -12.61 21.39 0.83
N ILE A 113 -13.49 22.38 0.66
CA ILE A 113 -14.51 22.74 1.68
C ILE A 113 -15.44 21.56 1.98
N ARG A 114 -15.92 20.84 0.95
CA ARG A 114 -16.78 19.66 1.16
C ARG A 114 -16.06 18.61 1.97
N VAL A 115 -14.82 18.30 1.60
CA VAL A 115 -13.99 17.31 2.29
C VAL A 115 -13.78 17.70 3.77
N LEU A 116 -13.52 18.98 4.05
CA LEU A 116 -13.36 19.46 5.42
C LEU A 116 -14.66 19.41 6.23
N ARG A 117 -15.78 19.74 5.59
CA ARG A 117 -17.11 19.70 6.21
C ARG A 117 -17.53 18.26 6.55
N ASP A 118 -17.28 17.35 5.63
CA ASP A 118 -17.64 15.94 5.78
C ASP A 118 -16.66 15.22 6.74
N GLY A 119 -15.48 15.82 6.96
CA GLY A 119 -14.51 15.45 7.98
C GLY A 119 -13.48 14.41 7.51
N ALA A 120 -12.31 14.45 8.14
CA ALA A 120 -11.18 13.54 7.87
C ALA A 120 -11.15 12.31 8.79
N SER A 121 -12.19 12.12 9.62
CA SER A 121 -12.26 11.03 10.60
C SER A 121 -12.64 9.67 10.00
N THR A 122 -12.93 9.63 8.70
CA THR A 122 -13.28 8.40 7.97
C THR A 122 -12.23 8.10 6.91
N LYS A 123 -12.13 6.83 6.47
CA LYS A 123 -11.27 6.42 5.35
C LYS A 123 -11.54 7.27 4.10
N ALA A 124 -12.81 7.44 3.75
CA ALA A 124 -13.23 8.23 2.61
C ALA A 124 -12.79 9.71 2.75
N GLY A 125 -12.88 10.27 3.96
CA GLY A 125 -12.40 11.62 4.26
C GLY A 125 -10.89 11.76 4.06
N ILE A 126 -10.08 10.84 4.59
CA ILE A 126 -8.62 10.84 4.39
C ILE A 126 -8.27 10.72 2.91
N VAL A 127 -8.88 9.77 2.18
CA VAL A 127 -8.69 9.62 0.73
C VAL A 127 -9.02 10.92 0.01
N ALA A 128 -10.15 11.56 0.34
CA ALA A 128 -10.57 12.78 -0.33
C ALA A 128 -9.64 13.97 -0.05
N ILE A 129 -9.06 14.08 1.16
CA ILE A 129 -8.07 15.12 1.48
C ILE A 129 -6.79 14.90 0.70
N VAL A 130 -6.30 13.67 0.68
CA VAL A 130 -5.09 13.30 -0.05
C VAL A 130 -5.29 13.55 -1.54
N ALA A 131 -6.40 13.07 -2.10
CA ALA A 131 -6.77 13.29 -3.50
C ALA A 131 -6.84 14.77 -3.88
N ALA A 132 -7.50 15.59 -3.07
CA ALA A 132 -7.61 17.03 -3.33
C ALA A 132 -6.22 17.69 -3.36
N ASN A 133 -5.32 17.33 -2.44
CA ASN A 133 -3.96 17.88 -2.40
C ASN A 133 -3.03 17.32 -3.50
N LEU A 134 -3.41 16.20 -4.13
CA LEU A 134 -2.80 15.69 -5.36
C LEU A 134 -3.44 16.28 -6.63
N GLY A 135 -4.33 17.26 -6.50
CA GLY A 135 -5.02 17.90 -7.64
C GLY A 135 -6.14 17.08 -8.24
N ILE A 136 -6.50 15.93 -7.64
CA ILE A 136 -7.59 15.07 -8.07
C ILE A 136 -8.90 15.67 -7.53
N VAL A 137 -9.53 16.54 -8.32
CA VAL A 137 -10.77 17.23 -7.95
C VAL A 137 -11.86 17.05 -9.00
N GLY A 138 -13.11 17.08 -8.53
CA GLY A 138 -14.30 16.92 -9.37
C GLY A 138 -14.76 15.46 -9.44
N ASP A 139 -15.82 15.25 -10.20
CA ASP A 139 -16.51 13.95 -10.32
C ASP A 139 -16.42 13.41 -11.76
N SER A 140 -15.36 13.75 -12.50
CA SER A 140 -15.05 13.09 -13.76
C SER A 140 -14.69 11.62 -13.50
N ASP A 141 -14.97 10.75 -14.48
CA ASP A 141 -14.66 9.32 -14.37
C ASP A 141 -13.18 9.08 -14.10
N GLU A 142 -12.29 9.88 -14.72
CA GLU A 142 -10.84 9.88 -14.47
C GLU A 142 -10.49 10.24 -13.03
N ALA A 143 -11.10 11.29 -12.46
CA ALA A 143 -10.85 11.72 -11.09
C ALA A 143 -11.40 10.71 -10.07
N VAL A 144 -12.52 10.04 -10.38
CA VAL A 144 -13.06 8.95 -9.56
C VAL A 144 -12.14 7.74 -9.59
N ALA A 145 -11.68 7.32 -10.78
CA ALA A 145 -10.75 6.22 -10.94
C ALA A 145 -9.42 6.50 -10.21
N ALA A 146 -8.85 7.69 -10.38
CA ALA A 146 -7.63 8.11 -9.69
C ALA A 146 -7.80 8.11 -8.15
N ARG A 147 -8.95 8.60 -7.64
CA ARG A 147 -9.28 8.55 -6.20
C ARG A 147 -9.33 7.13 -5.65
N GLN A 148 -9.89 6.19 -6.42
CA GLN A 148 -10.02 4.79 -6.00
C GLN A 148 -8.67 4.05 -5.91
N MET A 149 -7.61 4.57 -6.56
CA MET A 149 -6.28 4.00 -6.44
C MET A 149 -5.63 4.32 -5.08
N ILE A 150 -6.06 5.38 -4.38
CA ILE A 150 -5.56 5.73 -3.05
C ILE A 150 -6.25 4.85 -2.02
N ARG A 151 -5.47 4.12 -1.22
CA ARG A 151 -5.99 3.14 -0.25
C ARG A 151 -5.63 3.53 1.18
N VAL A 152 -6.55 3.26 2.11
CA VAL A 152 -6.30 3.42 3.55
C VAL A 152 -6.41 2.06 4.22
N GLU A 153 -5.28 1.57 4.71
CA GLU A 153 -5.18 0.35 5.50
C GLU A 153 -5.20 0.72 6.98
N GLU A 154 -6.20 0.23 7.71
CA GLU A 154 -6.25 0.40 9.16
C GLU A 154 -5.43 -0.69 9.85
N PHE A 155 -4.97 -0.35 11.05
CA PHE A 155 -4.21 -1.24 11.91
C PHE A 155 -2.90 -1.66 11.26
N LEU A 156 -1.89 -0.80 11.37
CA LEU A 156 -0.57 -1.09 10.82
C LEU A 156 -0.06 -2.45 11.30
N PRO A 157 0.35 -3.34 10.37
CA PRO A 157 0.97 -4.59 10.74
C PRO A 157 2.35 -4.32 11.32
N GLN A 158 2.61 -4.87 12.51
CA GLN A 158 3.94 -4.90 13.13
C GLN A 158 4.30 -6.34 13.45
N GLN A 159 5.57 -6.71 13.31
CA GLN A 159 6.03 -8.03 13.74
C GLN A 159 5.88 -8.12 15.26
N ALA A 160 5.06 -9.08 15.73
CA ALA A 160 4.95 -9.37 17.13
C ALA A 160 6.25 -10.07 17.62
N PRO A 161 6.61 -9.96 18.90
CA PRO A 161 7.72 -10.72 19.45
C PRO A 161 7.56 -12.22 19.19
N THR A 162 8.60 -12.86 18.64
CA THR A 162 8.59 -14.30 18.41
C THR A 162 8.52 -15.05 19.74
N GLN A 163 7.52 -15.91 19.89
CA GLN A 163 7.39 -16.78 21.06
C GLN A 163 8.18 -18.06 20.82
N THR A 164 9.11 -18.39 21.72
CA THR A 164 9.97 -19.58 21.61
C THR A 164 9.66 -20.56 22.73
N PHE A 165 9.44 -21.83 22.38
CA PHE A 165 9.12 -22.90 23.32
C PHE A 165 10.09 -24.06 23.16
N GLN A 166 10.53 -24.63 24.29
CA GLN A 166 11.26 -25.91 24.31
C GLN A 166 10.30 -26.98 24.83
N LEU A 167 9.96 -27.94 23.97
CA LEU A 167 8.84 -28.85 24.22
C LEU A 167 9.26 -30.31 24.08
N ALA A 168 8.67 -31.17 24.92
CA ALA A 168 8.59 -32.60 24.66
C ALA A 168 7.49 -32.87 23.61
N LEU A 169 7.50 -34.05 22.97
CA LEU A 169 6.40 -34.45 22.09
C LEU A 169 5.09 -34.53 22.86
N PHE A 170 3.99 -34.16 22.20
CA PHE A 170 2.64 -34.11 22.77
C PHE A 170 2.47 -33.13 23.93
N GLN A 171 3.50 -32.36 24.29
CA GLN A 171 3.36 -31.29 25.27
C GLN A 171 2.49 -30.18 24.69
N GLU A 172 1.54 -29.74 25.50
CA GLU A 172 0.64 -28.64 25.18
C GLU A 172 1.28 -27.33 25.61
N PHE A 173 1.10 -26.29 24.80
CA PHE A 173 1.62 -24.96 25.09
C PHE A 173 0.62 -23.89 24.68
N LEU A 174 0.70 -22.75 25.37
CA LEU A 174 -0.20 -21.63 25.19
C LEU A 174 0.46 -20.57 24.34
N VAL A 175 -0.25 -20.11 23.32
CA VAL A 175 0.17 -19.05 22.43
C VAL A 175 -0.80 -17.89 22.57
N GLU A 176 -0.26 -16.72 22.87
CA GLU A 176 -1.06 -15.49 22.92
C GLU A 176 -1.11 -14.84 21.54
N ASN A 177 -2.33 -14.66 21.03
CA ASN A 177 -2.63 -13.80 19.88
C ASN A 177 -3.03 -12.41 20.41
N PRO A 178 -2.18 -11.38 20.23
CA PRO A 178 -2.45 -10.02 20.72
C PRO A 178 -3.51 -9.29 19.88
N ASN A 179 -3.97 -9.89 18.77
CA ASN A 179 -4.93 -9.27 17.86
C ASN A 179 -6.36 -9.49 18.33
N TYR A 180 -7.24 -8.55 17.98
CA TYR A 180 -8.69 -8.67 18.17
C TYR A 180 -9.37 -9.49 17.04
N VAL A 181 -8.58 -9.99 16.08
CA VAL A 181 -8.99 -10.87 14.99
C VAL A 181 -8.20 -12.17 15.00
N GLN A 182 -8.73 -13.20 14.34
CA GLN A 182 -8.02 -14.44 14.12
C GLN A 182 -6.80 -14.21 13.21
N VAL A 183 -5.68 -14.89 13.52
CA VAL A 183 -4.47 -14.85 12.69
C VAL A 183 -3.90 -16.24 12.47
N THR A 184 -3.35 -16.48 11.28
CA THR A 184 -2.55 -17.67 10.99
C THR A 184 -1.09 -17.35 11.31
N PRO A 185 -0.46 -18.00 12.31
CA PRO A 185 0.93 -17.73 12.65
C PRO A 185 1.88 -18.49 11.71
N GLN A 186 3.11 -18.00 11.60
CA GLN A 186 4.22 -18.80 11.11
C GLN A 186 4.78 -19.62 12.26
N VAL A 187 4.95 -20.93 12.06
CA VAL A 187 5.43 -21.86 13.11
C VAL A 187 6.64 -22.62 12.60
N GLY A 188 7.81 -22.36 13.17
CA GLY A 188 9.03 -23.13 12.95
C GLY A 188 9.20 -24.22 14.00
N ILE A 189 9.43 -25.45 13.58
CA ILE A 189 9.74 -26.60 14.43
C ILE A 189 11.15 -27.06 14.11
N ARG A 190 12.05 -26.99 15.09
CA ARG A 190 13.43 -27.48 14.97
C ARG A 190 13.67 -28.63 15.93
N VAL A 191 14.20 -29.75 15.43
CA VAL A 191 14.54 -30.91 16.26
C VAL A 191 15.90 -30.69 16.91
N LYS A 192 16.00 -30.97 18.21
CA LYS A 192 17.25 -30.80 18.96
C LYS A 192 18.36 -31.69 18.37
N PRO A 193 19.59 -31.18 18.21
CA PRO A 193 20.73 -32.00 17.81
C PRO A 193 20.95 -33.15 18.79
N GLY A 194 21.22 -34.35 18.26
CA GLY A 194 21.50 -35.55 19.07
C GLY A 194 20.30 -36.46 19.35
N LEU A 195 19.12 -36.19 18.76
CA LEU A 195 18.03 -37.16 18.74
C LEU A 195 18.42 -38.34 17.82
N PRO A 196 18.41 -39.61 18.30
CA PRO A 196 18.88 -40.75 17.51
C PRO A 196 17.94 -41.13 16.35
N THR A 197 16.68 -40.71 16.42
CA THR A 197 15.65 -40.96 15.39
C THR A 197 14.94 -39.67 15.03
N GLY A 198 14.43 -39.58 13.79
CA GLY A 198 13.68 -38.43 13.31
C GLY A 198 12.22 -38.42 13.79
N LEU A 199 11.57 -37.27 13.67
CA LEU A 199 10.14 -37.11 13.91
C LEU A 199 9.37 -37.45 12.63
N VAL A 200 8.49 -38.43 12.72
CA VAL A 200 7.66 -38.89 11.60
C VAL A 200 6.29 -38.22 11.66
N ASN A 201 5.86 -37.64 10.55
CA ASN A 201 4.57 -36.98 10.38
C ASN A 201 4.29 -35.84 11.39
N PRO A 202 5.21 -34.88 11.57
CA PRO A 202 5.00 -33.78 12.51
C PRO A 202 3.71 -33.02 12.15
N THR A 203 2.85 -32.89 13.15
CA THR A 203 1.51 -32.33 13.04
C THR A 203 1.35 -31.22 14.07
N LEU A 204 1.12 -30.00 13.59
CA LEU A 204 0.71 -28.87 14.41
C LEU A 204 -0.80 -28.89 14.56
N LYS A 205 -1.32 -28.89 15.79
CA LYS A 205 -2.75 -28.96 16.08
C LYS A 205 -3.18 -27.87 17.05
N ASN A 206 -4.28 -27.19 16.71
CA ASN A 206 -5.00 -26.34 17.66
C ASN A 206 -6.06 -27.17 18.39
N LEU A 207 -5.95 -27.27 19.72
CA LEU A 207 -6.84 -28.11 20.52
C LEU A 207 -8.22 -27.50 20.74
N GLN A 208 -8.36 -26.18 20.58
CA GLN A 208 -9.63 -25.48 20.72
C GLN A 208 -10.47 -25.57 19.45
N THR A 209 -9.86 -25.40 18.27
CA THR A 209 -10.58 -25.45 16.98
C THR A 209 -10.59 -26.84 16.36
N GLY A 210 -9.64 -27.71 16.73
CA GLY A 210 -9.44 -29.02 16.13
C GLY A 210 -8.70 -28.99 14.78
N GLU A 211 -8.36 -27.80 14.28
CA GLU A 211 -7.59 -27.63 13.04
C GLU A 211 -6.17 -28.19 13.20
N PHE A 212 -5.64 -28.74 12.11
CA PHE A 212 -4.28 -29.29 12.09
C PHE A 212 -3.62 -29.14 10.73
N SER A 213 -2.30 -28.98 10.77
CA SER A 213 -1.42 -29.10 9.61
C SER A 213 -0.38 -30.18 9.85
N ARG A 214 -0.25 -31.11 8.91
CA ARG A 214 0.68 -32.24 8.97
C ARG A 214 1.62 -32.21 7.78
N TYR A 215 2.91 -32.34 8.05
CA TYR A 215 3.89 -32.70 7.03
C TYR A 215 4.00 -34.22 6.96
N ASN A 216 3.74 -34.82 5.78
CA ASN A 216 3.81 -36.27 5.60
C ASN A 216 5.23 -36.74 5.24
N GLY A 217 6.17 -36.53 6.16
CA GLY A 217 7.57 -36.91 5.98
C GLY A 217 8.28 -37.10 7.31
N THR A 218 9.61 -37.06 7.27
CA THR A 218 10.45 -37.19 8.47
C THR A 218 11.27 -35.93 8.65
N LEU A 219 11.29 -35.41 9.87
CA LEU A 219 12.12 -34.30 10.29
C LEU A 219 13.29 -34.83 11.12
N GLN A 220 14.50 -34.74 10.60
CA GLN A 220 15.73 -35.25 11.22
C GLN A 220 16.29 -34.27 12.26
N ALA A 221 17.23 -34.75 13.08
CA ALA A 221 17.91 -33.92 14.06
C ALA A 221 18.66 -32.77 13.39
N GLY A 222 18.38 -31.53 13.81
CA GLY A 222 18.98 -30.32 13.26
C GLY A 222 18.19 -29.66 12.12
N GLU A 223 17.27 -30.38 11.47
CA GLU A 223 16.40 -29.83 10.42
C GLU A 223 15.30 -28.94 11.02
N GLU A 224 14.81 -28.00 10.21
CA GLU A 224 13.73 -27.08 10.55
C GLU A 224 12.56 -27.18 9.56
N LEU A 225 11.37 -27.46 10.11
CA LEU A 225 10.11 -27.41 9.39
C LEU A 225 9.36 -26.12 9.73
N VAL A 226 9.08 -25.28 8.74
CA VAL A 226 8.38 -24.01 8.91
C VAL A 226 7.02 -24.08 8.24
N PHE A 227 5.95 -23.97 9.01
CA PHE A 227 4.59 -23.72 8.53
C PHE A 227 4.43 -22.22 8.28
N LEU A 228 4.03 -21.83 7.07
CA LEU A 228 3.88 -20.44 6.64
C LEU A 228 2.44 -19.96 6.79
N THR A 229 2.27 -18.64 6.81
CA THR A 229 0.96 -17.99 7.00
C THR A 229 -0.02 -18.23 5.85
N ASP A 230 0.49 -18.59 4.66
CA ASP A 230 -0.29 -18.88 3.45
C ASP A 230 -0.77 -20.34 3.37
N GLY A 231 -0.45 -21.16 4.38
CA GLY A 231 -0.82 -22.58 4.42
C GLY A 231 0.18 -23.52 3.73
N THR A 232 1.34 -23.02 3.29
CA THR A 232 2.44 -23.85 2.78
C THR A 232 3.45 -24.17 3.87
N ALA A 233 4.42 -25.05 3.58
CA ALA A 233 5.54 -25.30 4.49
C ALA A 233 6.87 -25.40 3.75
N LEU A 234 7.94 -25.10 4.49
CA LEU A 234 9.33 -25.25 4.06
C LEU A 234 10.06 -26.22 5.00
N LEU A 235 10.81 -27.15 4.43
CA LEU A 235 11.80 -27.97 5.14
C LEU A 235 13.20 -27.46 4.75
N ASP A 236 13.92 -26.87 5.70
CA ASP A 236 15.22 -26.23 5.46
C ASP A 236 15.22 -25.27 4.25
N GLY A 237 14.10 -24.56 4.06
CA GLY A 237 13.89 -23.61 2.97
C GLY A 237 13.31 -24.21 1.68
N LEU A 238 13.16 -25.53 1.57
CA LEU A 238 12.58 -26.20 0.41
C LEU A 238 11.07 -26.43 0.59
N PRO A 239 10.22 -26.11 -0.41
CA PRO A 239 8.78 -26.28 -0.28
C PRO A 239 8.38 -27.74 -0.14
N VAL A 240 7.52 -28.03 0.84
CA VAL A 240 7.00 -29.38 1.10
C VAL A 240 5.47 -29.39 1.17
N PRO A 241 4.82 -30.47 0.71
CA PRO A 241 3.36 -30.58 0.76
C PRO A 241 2.86 -30.82 2.18
N LEU A 242 1.75 -30.17 2.52
CA LEU A 242 1.04 -30.35 3.80
C LEU A 242 -0.30 -31.07 3.62
N THR A 243 -0.79 -31.65 4.71
CA THR A 243 -2.15 -32.14 4.85
C THR A 243 -2.87 -31.39 5.95
N GLY A 244 -4.04 -30.84 5.62
CA GLY A 244 -4.87 -30.05 6.52
C GLY A 244 -4.54 -28.55 6.49
N PRO A 245 -5.44 -27.68 6.99
CA PRO A 245 -5.24 -26.23 7.02
C PRO A 245 -4.27 -25.81 8.15
N SER A 246 -3.56 -24.69 7.97
CA SER A 246 -2.75 -24.11 9.05
C SER A 246 -3.65 -23.64 10.19
N PRO A 247 -3.40 -24.05 11.45
CA PRO A 247 -4.30 -23.73 12.54
C PRO A 247 -4.35 -22.23 12.81
N GLN A 248 -5.57 -21.69 12.92
CA GLN A 248 -5.78 -20.28 13.21
C GLN A 248 -5.77 -20.04 14.72
N LEU A 249 -5.24 -18.89 15.15
CA LEU A 249 -5.27 -18.47 16.56
C LEU A 249 -6.41 -17.50 16.78
N ASN A 250 -7.32 -17.84 17.70
CA ASN A 250 -8.36 -16.93 18.17
C ASN A 250 -7.77 -15.76 18.97
N PRO A 251 -8.45 -14.61 19.04
CA PRO A 251 -8.05 -13.51 19.94
C PRO A 251 -7.81 -14.01 21.37
N GLY A 252 -6.71 -13.57 21.99
CA GLY A 252 -6.31 -14.03 23.33
C GLY A 252 -5.48 -15.31 23.28
N THR A 253 -5.74 -16.26 24.19
CA THR A 253 -4.88 -17.44 24.36
C THR A 253 -5.42 -18.66 23.60
N SER A 254 -4.61 -19.21 22.71
CA SER A 254 -4.87 -20.48 22.00
C SER A 254 -3.98 -21.60 22.54
N GLN A 255 -4.52 -22.81 22.65
CA GLN A 255 -3.78 -23.98 23.12
C GLN A 255 -3.38 -24.86 21.94
N LEU A 256 -2.07 -25.02 21.75
CA LEU A 256 -1.50 -25.78 20.65
C LEU A 256 -0.75 -27.01 21.16
N ARG A 257 -0.59 -27.99 20.27
CA ARG A 257 0.19 -29.20 20.50
C ARG A 257 0.91 -29.63 19.22
N ILE A 258 2.15 -30.13 19.37
CA ILE A 258 2.87 -30.83 18.31
C ILE A 258 2.73 -32.33 18.54
N GLU A 259 2.23 -33.03 17.54
CA GLU A 259 2.10 -34.48 17.50
C GLU A 259 3.05 -35.04 16.43
N ALA A 260 3.86 -36.02 16.77
CA ALA A 260 4.69 -36.74 15.81
C ALA A 260 4.91 -38.18 16.28
N GLY A 261 5.08 -39.10 15.35
CA GLY A 261 5.67 -40.40 15.65
C GLY A 261 7.19 -40.27 15.81
N MET A 262 7.81 -41.23 16.48
CA MET A 262 9.27 -41.37 16.48
C MET A 262 9.65 -42.62 15.70
N GLY A 263 10.71 -42.55 14.91
CA GLY A 263 11.24 -43.72 14.20
C GLY A 263 11.99 -43.36 12.92
N MET A 264 12.23 -44.37 12.10
CA MET A 264 12.71 -44.21 10.73
C MET A 264 11.52 -44.31 9.76
N PRO A 265 11.46 -43.50 8.70
CA PRO A 265 10.42 -43.65 7.69
C PRO A 265 10.49 -45.04 7.06
N ALA A 266 9.33 -45.58 6.68
CA ALA A 266 9.29 -46.76 5.82
C ALA A 266 10.14 -46.46 4.57
N GLY A 267 11.17 -47.27 4.31
CA GLY A 267 11.95 -47.13 3.08
C GLY A 267 11.00 -47.15 1.88
N ARG A 268 10.96 -46.05 1.12
CA ARG A 268 10.26 -46.02 -0.16
C ARG A 268 11.17 -46.73 -1.15
N PHE A 269 10.73 -47.87 -1.67
CA PHE A 269 11.46 -48.60 -2.70
C PHE A 269 11.62 -47.70 -3.93
N ASP A 270 12.85 -47.28 -4.20
CA ASP A 270 13.24 -46.69 -5.48
C ASP A 270 13.59 -47.86 -6.42
N ALA A 271 12.72 -48.12 -7.41
CA ALA A 271 12.92 -49.23 -8.33
C ALA A 271 14.17 -49.05 -9.22
N ASP A 272 14.68 -47.82 -9.33
CA ASP A 272 15.76 -47.47 -10.24
C ASP A 272 17.14 -47.57 -9.56
N ARG A 273 17.16 -47.61 -8.22
CA ARG A 273 18.37 -47.80 -7.43
C ARG A 273 18.11 -48.95 -6.48
N TRP A 274 18.62 -50.11 -6.87
CA TRP A 274 18.65 -51.31 -6.03
C TRP A 274 19.58 -51.07 -4.83
N ASP A 275 19.13 -50.24 -3.88
CA ASP A 275 19.83 -50.00 -2.64
C ASP A 275 19.43 -51.07 -1.61
N TYR A 276 20.34 -51.36 -0.69
CA TYR A 276 20.13 -52.32 0.40
C TYR A 276 19.25 -51.70 1.51
N ALA A 277 18.16 -51.01 1.18
CA ALA A 277 17.17 -50.60 2.17
C ALA A 277 16.65 -51.84 2.90
N ARG A 278 16.82 -51.86 4.22
CA ARG A 278 16.31 -52.91 5.09
C ARG A 278 14.77 -52.94 4.98
N PHE A 279 14.24 -54.10 4.60
CA PHE A 279 12.81 -54.38 4.41
C PHE A 279 12.02 -54.53 5.72
N ASP A 280 12.42 -53.85 6.78
CA ASP A 280 11.71 -53.98 8.05
C ASP A 280 10.64 -52.90 8.16
N VAL A 281 9.44 -53.39 8.46
CA VAL A 281 8.17 -52.69 8.69
C VAL A 281 8.40 -51.30 9.29
N ALA A 282 7.67 -50.29 8.79
CA ALA A 282 7.66 -48.95 9.37
C ALA A 282 7.51 -49.02 10.91
N GLN A 283 8.61 -48.85 11.64
CA GLN A 283 8.61 -48.78 13.10
C GLN A 283 8.24 -47.36 13.51
N VAL A 284 7.04 -46.92 13.12
CA VAL A 284 6.47 -45.68 13.65
C VAL A 284 5.87 -46.03 15.01
N VAL A 285 6.65 -45.83 16.06
CA VAL A 285 6.16 -45.99 17.42
C VAL A 285 5.47 -44.68 17.81
N VAL A 286 4.18 -44.75 18.14
CA VAL A 286 3.50 -43.64 18.80
C VAL A 286 4.00 -43.62 20.24
N PRO A 287 4.67 -42.56 20.70
CA PRO A 287 5.16 -42.49 22.07
C PRO A 287 4.00 -42.69 23.06
N GLY A 288 4.15 -43.63 24.00
CA GLY A 288 3.16 -43.90 25.05
C GLY A 288 2.10 -44.97 24.76
N THR A 289 2.08 -45.62 23.59
CA THR A 289 1.19 -46.77 23.33
C THR A 289 1.87 -48.11 23.60
N PHE A 290 1.36 -48.88 24.56
CA PHE A 290 1.77 -50.26 24.79
C PHE A 290 1.05 -51.20 23.81
N ASN A 291 1.77 -51.72 22.82
CA ASN A 291 1.27 -52.80 21.97
C ASN A 291 1.83 -54.15 22.46
N GLN A 292 0.94 -55.11 22.74
CA GLN A 292 1.28 -56.45 23.23
C GLN A 292 2.15 -57.28 22.26
N SER A 293 2.33 -56.84 21.01
CA SER A 293 3.14 -57.53 19.99
C SER A 293 4.61 -57.07 19.90
N TYR A 294 5.02 -55.99 20.60
CA TYR A 294 6.38 -55.44 20.57
C TYR A 294 6.85 -55.00 21.98
N PHE A 295 6.95 -55.96 22.89
CA PHE A 295 7.05 -55.70 24.34
C PHE A 295 8.36 -55.01 24.80
N ASP A 296 9.38 -54.81 23.95
CA ASP A 296 10.70 -54.30 24.36
C ASP A 296 11.22 -53.04 23.62
N GLU A 297 10.44 -52.42 22.72
CA GLU A 297 10.90 -51.25 21.94
C GLU A 297 10.14 -49.94 22.25
N ALA A 298 9.65 -49.80 23.48
CA ALA A 298 9.11 -48.52 23.93
C ALA A 298 10.26 -47.49 24.02
N ILE A 299 10.36 -46.60 23.03
CA ILE A 299 11.25 -45.44 23.12
C ILE A 299 10.65 -44.49 24.14
N PHE A 300 11.15 -44.56 25.37
CA PHE A 300 10.87 -43.58 26.40
C PHE A 300 11.71 -42.34 26.09
N THR A 301 11.08 -41.33 25.49
CA THR A 301 11.59 -39.97 25.68
C THR A 301 11.40 -39.67 27.15
N ASP A 302 12.49 -39.64 27.91
CA ASP A 302 12.56 -38.84 29.12
C ASP A 302 11.92 -37.49 28.79
N GLY A 303 11.04 -36.95 29.65
CA GLY A 303 10.26 -35.72 29.37
C GLY A 303 11.08 -34.45 29.10
N SER A 304 12.37 -34.59 28.78
CA SER A 304 13.27 -33.64 28.17
C SER A 304 12.69 -33.05 26.87
N PRO A 305 12.88 -31.75 26.65
CA PRO A 305 12.46 -31.11 25.41
C PRO A 305 13.31 -31.61 24.24
N ILE A 306 12.64 -32.12 23.20
CA ILE A 306 13.28 -32.65 21.99
C ILE A 306 13.06 -31.76 20.77
N ILE A 307 12.15 -30.78 20.86
CA ILE A 307 11.92 -29.78 19.82
C ILE A 307 11.98 -28.36 20.38
N THR A 308 12.40 -27.43 19.54
CA THR A 308 12.23 -25.99 19.72
C THR A 308 11.15 -25.51 18.75
N VAL A 309 10.14 -24.82 19.25
CA VAL A 309 9.06 -24.26 18.45
C VAL A 309 9.13 -22.74 18.50
N ASN A 310 9.24 -22.11 17.34
CA ASN A 310 9.25 -20.66 17.17
C ASN A 310 7.95 -20.23 16.52
N ILE A 311 7.27 -19.25 17.11
CA ILE A 311 6.00 -18.74 16.61
C ILE A 311 6.14 -17.26 16.33
N ALA A 312 6.01 -16.91 15.06
CA ALA A 312 6.03 -15.54 14.57
C ALA A 312 4.63 -15.19 14.04
N MET A 313 4.17 -13.99 14.36
CA MET A 313 2.89 -13.48 13.88
C MET A 313 2.94 -11.96 13.77
N VAL A 314 1.99 -11.41 13.02
CA VAL A 314 1.81 -9.98 12.89
C VAL A 314 0.82 -9.50 13.95
N SER A 315 1.17 -8.43 14.68
CA SER A 315 0.26 -7.69 15.53
C SER A 315 -0.26 -6.44 14.80
N TYR A 316 -1.57 -6.25 14.83
CA TYR A 316 -2.30 -5.11 14.26
C TYR A 316 -2.43 -4.01 15.32
N THR A 317 -1.78 -2.86 15.15
CA THR A 317 -1.78 -1.80 16.16
C THR A 317 -3.04 -0.92 16.10
N PRO A 318 -3.91 -0.91 17.14
CA PRO A 318 -5.08 -0.04 17.19
C PRO A 318 -4.71 1.43 17.11
N GLY A 319 -5.61 2.25 16.54
CA GLY A 319 -5.39 3.69 16.40
C GLY A 319 -4.30 4.04 15.38
N THR A 320 -3.92 3.11 14.49
CA THR A 320 -2.95 3.38 13.43
C THR A 320 -3.55 3.11 12.06
N PHE A 321 -3.08 3.82 11.03
CA PHE A 321 -3.45 3.58 9.64
C PHE A 321 -2.31 3.96 8.69
N MET A 322 -2.33 3.37 7.49
CA MET A 322 -1.46 3.71 6.38
C MET A 322 -2.28 4.21 5.21
N VAL A 323 -1.86 5.31 4.60
CA VAL A 323 -2.34 5.75 3.31
C VAL A 323 -1.34 5.27 2.26
N ARG A 324 -1.77 4.39 1.37
CA ARG A 324 -1.01 3.97 0.19
C ARG A 324 -1.43 4.82 -1.01
N ILE A 325 -0.46 5.47 -1.61
CA ILE A 325 -0.66 6.36 -2.76
C ILE A 325 0.22 5.82 -3.90
N PRO A 326 -0.34 5.45 -5.06
CA PRO A 326 0.48 5.11 -6.20
C PRO A 326 1.44 6.25 -6.56
N TRP A 327 2.68 5.91 -6.90
CA TRP A 327 3.66 6.88 -7.32
C TRP A 327 3.20 7.55 -8.62
N ASP A 328 2.66 6.77 -9.55
CA ASP A 328 2.27 7.19 -10.90
C ASP A 328 0.75 7.03 -11.11
N ILE A 329 -0.01 8.03 -10.68
CA ILE A 329 -1.39 8.29 -11.11
C ILE A 329 -1.36 9.22 -12.34
N ALA A 330 -1.76 8.69 -13.48
CA ALA A 330 -1.73 9.37 -14.78
C ALA A 330 -2.46 10.72 -14.75
N GLY A 331 -1.81 11.77 -15.27
CA GLY A 331 -2.37 13.12 -15.33
C GLY A 331 -2.41 13.90 -14.01
N TYR A 332 -2.02 13.30 -12.88
CA TYR A 332 -2.06 13.96 -11.56
C TYR A 332 -0.72 14.01 -10.84
N THR A 333 0.04 12.91 -10.87
CA THR A 333 1.21 12.76 -9.97
C THR A 333 2.57 12.87 -10.67
N GLU A 334 2.60 12.83 -12.00
CA GLU A 334 3.81 12.78 -12.82
C GLU A 334 4.74 13.99 -12.60
N GLN A 335 4.16 15.17 -12.37
CA GLN A 335 4.89 16.43 -12.26
C GLN A 335 5.14 16.86 -10.81
N LEU A 336 4.68 16.09 -9.81
CA LEU A 336 4.73 16.53 -8.42
C LEU A 336 6.14 16.83 -7.92
N ASP A 337 7.12 16.02 -8.34
CA ASP A 337 8.50 16.16 -7.89
C ASP A 337 9.22 17.32 -8.57
N THR A 338 8.65 17.86 -9.66
CA THR A 338 9.15 19.05 -10.35
C THR A 338 8.65 20.35 -9.73
N LEU A 339 7.62 20.28 -8.88
CA LEU A 339 7.03 21.45 -8.25
C LEU A 339 7.91 21.90 -7.06
N PRO A 340 8.11 23.22 -6.90
CA PRO A 340 9.04 23.77 -5.90
C PRO A 340 8.66 23.46 -4.46
N ASP A 341 7.36 23.21 -4.21
CA ASP A 341 6.81 22.96 -2.89
C ASP A 341 6.72 21.46 -2.55
N LYS A 342 7.13 20.59 -3.48
CA LYS A 342 7.16 19.12 -3.33
C LYS A 342 5.90 18.56 -2.67
N PRO A 343 4.75 18.56 -3.36
CA PRO A 343 3.46 18.19 -2.79
C PRO A 343 3.44 16.84 -2.06
N ARG A 344 4.25 15.86 -2.50
CA ARG A 344 4.36 14.54 -1.85
C ARG A 344 4.83 14.63 -0.39
N GLU A 345 5.80 15.50 -0.11
CA GLU A 345 6.32 15.70 1.24
C GLU A 345 5.26 16.37 2.15
N GLN A 346 4.39 17.20 1.57
CA GLN A 346 3.35 17.93 2.30
C GLN A 346 2.15 17.05 2.69
N ILE A 347 1.84 15.98 1.95
CA ILE A 347 0.70 15.10 2.25
C ILE A 347 0.77 14.56 3.69
N ARG A 348 1.98 14.19 4.15
CA ARG A 348 2.19 13.73 5.53
C ARG A 348 1.80 14.80 6.56
N PHE A 349 2.14 16.05 6.31
CA PHE A 349 1.80 17.16 7.19
C PHE A 349 0.28 17.39 7.23
N ILE A 350 -0.36 17.39 6.06
CA ILE A 350 -1.80 17.60 5.92
C ILE A 350 -2.58 16.48 6.62
N VAL A 351 -2.24 15.22 6.37
CA VAL A 351 -2.90 14.07 7.04
C VAL A 351 -2.72 14.15 8.55
N ASN A 352 -1.55 14.54 9.04
CA ASN A 352 -1.33 14.70 10.48
C ASN A 352 -2.12 15.85 11.12
N LYS A 353 -2.46 16.90 10.37
CA LYS A 353 -3.31 18.00 10.86
C LYS A 353 -4.78 17.61 10.98
N VAL A 354 -5.25 16.74 10.08
CA VAL A 354 -6.69 16.45 9.95
C VAL A 354 -7.11 15.13 10.61
N LYS A 355 -6.17 14.19 10.82
CA LYS A 355 -6.44 12.93 11.50
C LYS A 355 -6.99 13.16 12.91
N ALA A 356 -7.74 12.18 13.41
CA ALA A 356 -8.24 12.20 14.78
C ALA A 356 -7.09 12.21 15.80
N ALA A 357 -7.26 12.92 16.91
CA ALA A 357 -6.31 12.93 18.02
C ALA A 357 -6.08 11.50 18.55
N GLY A 358 -4.83 11.16 18.86
CA GLY A 358 -4.46 9.82 19.32
C GLY A 358 -4.31 8.77 18.21
N THR A 359 -4.54 9.13 16.94
CA THR A 359 -4.26 8.24 15.81
C THR A 359 -2.89 8.48 15.20
N PHE A 360 -2.22 7.41 14.75
CA PHE A 360 -0.96 7.48 14.03
C PHE A 360 -1.14 7.12 12.56
N GLY A 361 -0.84 8.06 11.67
CA GLY A 361 -0.96 7.89 10.23
C GLY A 361 0.42 7.79 9.58
N VAL A 362 0.61 6.80 8.73
CA VAL A 362 1.79 6.65 7.86
C VAL A 362 1.36 6.91 6.42
N ILE A 363 2.19 7.64 5.65
CA ILE A 363 1.97 7.85 4.23
C ILE A 363 3.06 7.07 3.49
N THR A 364 2.64 6.22 2.56
CA THR A 364 3.52 5.40 1.74
C THR A 364 3.19 5.63 0.28
N TYR A 365 4.22 5.86 -0.52
CA TYR A 365 4.08 5.92 -1.97
C TYR A 365 4.51 4.60 -2.60
N GLU A 366 3.72 4.07 -3.52
CA GLU A 366 3.94 2.78 -4.16
C GLU A 366 4.29 2.94 -5.63
N LYS A 367 5.52 2.59 -6.01
CA LYS A 367 5.91 2.56 -7.42
C LYS A 367 5.94 1.11 -7.90
N TYR A 368 5.12 0.79 -8.87
CA TYR A 368 5.18 -0.49 -9.55
C TYR A 368 6.20 -0.38 -10.68
N PHE A 369 7.23 -1.21 -10.62
CA PHE A 369 8.18 -1.37 -11.69
C PHE A 369 7.75 -2.58 -12.51
N SER A 370 7.34 -2.36 -13.74
CA SER A 370 7.21 -3.41 -14.74
C SER A 370 8.39 -3.26 -15.70
N GLU A 371 9.39 -4.13 -15.55
CA GLU A 371 10.48 -4.24 -16.52
C GLU A 371 10.13 -5.40 -17.47
N GLU A 372 9.97 -5.10 -18.76
CA GLU A 372 9.95 -6.13 -19.79
C GLU A 372 11.40 -6.52 -20.08
N HIS A 373 11.82 -7.67 -19.60
CA HIS A 373 13.12 -8.24 -19.94
C HIS A 373 13.01 -9.04 -21.23
N GLU A 374 13.43 -8.42 -22.34
CA GLU A 374 13.65 -9.15 -23.59
C GLU A 374 14.97 -9.91 -23.47
N HIS A 375 14.91 -11.21 -23.19
CA HIS A 375 16.09 -12.07 -23.16
C HIS A 375 16.44 -12.52 -24.58
N ALA A 376 17.32 -11.78 -25.25
CA ALA A 376 17.94 -12.25 -26.49
C ALA A 376 19.14 -13.15 -26.17
N ALA A 377 18.96 -14.47 -26.29
CA ALA A 377 20.07 -15.41 -26.25
C ALA A 377 20.77 -15.41 -27.63
N ALA A 378 21.93 -14.75 -27.74
CA ALA A 378 22.75 -14.80 -28.94
C ALA A 378 23.73 -15.98 -28.85
N LEU A 379 23.37 -17.12 -29.45
CA LEU A 379 24.31 -18.22 -29.70
C LEU A 379 25.18 -17.86 -30.89
N THR A 380 26.39 -17.35 -30.64
CA THR A 380 27.41 -17.19 -31.67
C THR A 380 28.29 -18.43 -31.69
N LEU A 381 28.08 -19.29 -32.70
CA LEU A 381 29.08 -20.30 -33.04
C LEU A 381 30.24 -19.55 -33.73
N ALA A 382 31.41 -19.49 -33.10
CA ALA A 382 32.60 -19.05 -33.80
C ALA A 382 32.86 -20.04 -34.94
N ASP A 383 32.74 -19.57 -36.18
CA ASP A 383 32.92 -20.35 -37.39
C ASP A 383 34.41 -20.61 -37.62
N THR A 384 35.00 -21.49 -36.80
CA THR A 384 36.29 -22.11 -37.08
C THR A 384 36.01 -23.48 -37.68
N MET A 385 36.19 -23.59 -39.00
CA MET A 385 36.16 -24.87 -39.71
C MET A 385 37.02 -25.91 -38.97
N PRO A 386 36.51 -27.13 -38.72
CA PRO A 386 37.28 -28.15 -38.02
C PRO A 386 38.35 -28.69 -38.97
N MET A 387 39.61 -28.28 -38.77
CA MET A 387 40.72 -29.15 -39.15
C MET A 387 40.92 -30.15 -38.01
N GLU A 388 40.67 -31.40 -38.35
CA GLU A 388 40.84 -32.57 -37.52
C GLU A 388 42.29 -32.66 -37.04
N ASN A 389 42.54 -32.18 -35.82
CA ASN A 389 43.67 -32.57 -35.01
C ASN A 389 43.21 -32.57 -33.56
N HIS A 390 43.14 -33.78 -33.00
CA HIS A 390 42.78 -34.03 -31.61
C HIS A 390 43.76 -33.32 -30.66
N VAL A 391 43.32 -32.19 -30.12
CA VAL A 391 43.76 -31.69 -28.81
C VAL A 391 42.50 -31.22 -28.10
N HIS A 392 42.12 -31.92 -27.03
CA HIS A 392 41.09 -31.44 -26.10
C HIS A 392 41.67 -30.27 -25.32
N GLU A 393 41.45 -29.06 -25.81
CA GLU A 393 41.30 -27.87 -24.97
C GLU A 393 39.82 -27.52 -25.00
N GLU A 394 39.19 -27.42 -23.82
CA GLU A 394 37.83 -26.91 -23.68
C GLU A 394 37.78 -25.52 -24.31
N LEU A 395 37.15 -25.39 -25.47
CA LEU A 395 36.76 -24.10 -26.01
C LEU A 395 35.70 -23.53 -25.07
N ASP A 396 36.06 -22.44 -24.38
CA ASP A 396 35.21 -21.68 -23.48
C ASP A 396 33.82 -21.45 -24.11
N PHE A 397 32.82 -22.14 -23.58
CA PHE A 397 31.42 -21.85 -23.86
C PHE A 397 31.06 -20.57 -23.11
N MET A 398 31.11 -19.42 -23.78
CA MET A 398 30.56 -18.18 -23.21
C MET A 398 29.10 -18.04 -23.59
N VAL A 399 28.22 -18.29 -22.61
CA VAL A 399 26.82 -17.86 -22.65
C VAL A 399 26.77 -16.45 -22.08
N GLU A 400 26.81 -15.44 -22.95
CA GLU A 400 26.57 -14.06 -22.53
C GLU A 400 25.05 -13.79 -22.49
N THR A 401 24.52 -13.51 -21.30
CA THR A 401 23.17 -12.98 -21.12
C THR A 401 23.23 -11.46 -21.15
N VAL A 402 22.83 -10.86 -22.26
CA VAL A 402 22.65 -9.41 -22.36
C VAL A 402 21.26 -9.07 -21.84
N THR A 403 21.17 -8.39 -20.70
CA THR A 403 19.92 -7.82 -20.19
C THR A 403 19.75 -6.40 -20.70
N THR A 404 18.87 -6.19 -21.69
CA THR A 404 18.36 -4.86 -22.01
C THR A 404 17.36 -4.42 -20.93
N PRO A 405 17.43 -3.17 -20.43
CA PRO A 405 18.21 -2.03 -20.96
C PRO A 405 19.57 -1.77 -20.26
N TYR A 406 20.14 -2.69 -19.48
CA TYR A 406 21.33 -2.45 -18.64
C TYR A 406 22.57 -3.25 -19.07
N PRO A 407 23.21 -2.92 -20.21
CA PRO A 407 24.40 -3.63 -20.70
C PRO A 407 25.65 -3.49 -19.79
N GLY A 408 25.59 -2.68 -18.73
CA GLY A 408 26.69 -2.49 -17.75
C GLY A 408 26.38 -2.96 -16.32
N GLY A 409 25.24 -3.62 -16.08
CA GLY A 409 24.79 -4.01 -14.74
C GLY A 409 24.15 -2.88 -13.92
N LEU A 410 23.41 -3.26 -12.88
CA LEU A 410 22.65 -2.37 -11.99
C LEU A 410 23.49 -1.97 -10.76
N ASN A 411 23.73 -0.68 -10.56
CA ASN A 411 24.35 -0.14 -9.35
C ASN A 411 23.35 0.76 -8.62
N HIS A 412 22.84 0.31 -7.47
CA HIS A 412 21.87 1.04 -6.66
C HIS A 412 22.56 1.64 -5.43
N ALA A 413 22.56 2.96 -5.31
CA ALA A 413 22.86 3.66 -4.06
C ALA A 413 21.53 3.94 -3.34
N MET A 414 21.25 3.23 -2.24
CA MET A 414 20.01 3.41 -1.48
C MET A 414 20.26 4.22 -0.22
N ASN A 415 19.46 5.28 -0.06
CA ASN A 415 19.29 5.99 1.20
C ASN A 415 17.82 6.42 1.32
N ASP A 416 16.91 5.45 1.27
CA ASP A 416 15.52 5.53 1.77
C ASP A 416 14.84 4.15 1.71
N ALA A 417 13.87 3.91 2.59
CA ALA A 417 13.18 2.63 2.72
C ALA A 417 12.20 2.39 1.55
N LEU A 418 12.64 1.60 0.58
CA LEU A 418 11.88 1.17 -0.60
C LEU A 418 11.20 -0.18 -0.32
N VAL A 419 9.88 -0.26 -0.46
CA VAL A 419 9.15 -1.53 -0.50
C VAL A 419 9.00 -1.95 -1.96
N LEU A 420 9.77 -2.96 -2.37
CA LEU A 420 9.72 -3.53 -3.72
C LEU A 420 8.70 -4.67 -3.75
N ASN A 421 7.67 -4.54 -4.59
CA ASN A 421 6.78 -5.64 -4.96
C ASN A 421 6.98 -5.90 -6.45
N GLY A 422 7.72 -6.96 -6.79
CA GLY A 422 7.90 -7.42 -8.16
C GLY A 422 7.04 -8.65 -8.44
N MET A 423 6.30 -8.64 -9.55
CA MET A 423 5.70 -9.84 -10.13
C MET A 423 6.58 -10.21 -11.32
N PHE A 424 7.39 -11.26 -11.17
CA PHE A 424 8.12 -11.84 -12.30
C PHE A 424 7.11 -12.59 -13.15
N ASP A 425 6.70 -12.02 -14.28
CA ASP A 425 5.79 -12.70 -15.19
C ASP A 425 6.51 -13.84 -15.94
N LYS A 426 5.74 -14.90 -16.21
CA LYS A 426 6.19 -16.18 -16.76
C LYS A 426 6.81 -16.01 -18.15
N THR A 427 8.01 -16.55 -18.29
CA THR A 427 8.63 -16.91 -19.56
C THR A 427 7.68 -17.75 -20.42
N THR A 428 7.28 -17.27 -21.60
CA THR A 428 6.83 -18.15 -22.69
C THR A 428 8.04 -18.53 -23.53
N PHE A 429 8.46 -19.79 -23.46
CA PHE A 429 9.43 -20.35 -24.40
C PHE A 429 8.73 -20.45 -25.76
N ASP A 430 9.08 -19.57 -26.69
CA ASP A 430 8.69 -19.74 -28.09
C ASP A 430 9.67 -20.71 -28.75
N SER A 431 9.45 -22.01 -28.57
CA SER A 431 10.24 -23.01 -29.29
C SER A 431 9.66 -23.20 -30.70
N LEU A 432 9.83 -22.21 -31.58
CA LEU A 432 9.74 -22.36 -33.03
C LEU A 432 10.96 -23.11 -33.60
N ASN A 433 11.38 -24.19 -32.93
CA ASN A 433 12.33 -25.14 -33.49
C ASN A 433 11.59 -26.04 -34.49
N THR A 434 11.66 -25.70 -35.77
CA THR A 434 11.44 -26.64 -36.87
C THR A 434 12.79 -27.17 -37.33
N PHE A 435 13.26 -28.23 -36.68
CA PHE A 435 14.25 -29.13 -37.25
C PHE A 435 13.61 -30.51 -37.41
N ALA A 436 13.78 -31.06 -38.61
CA ALA A 436 13.26 -32.33 -39.09
C ALA A 436 13.76 -33.53 -38.28
#